data_AF-A0A1B8P1X7-F1
#
_entry.id   AF-A0A1B8P1X7-F1
#
_cell.length_a   1.000
_cell.length_b   1.000
_cell.length_c   1.000
_cell.angle_alpha   90.00
_cell.angle_beta   90.00
_cell.angle_gamma   90.00
#
_symmetry.space_group_name_H-M   'P 1'
#
loop_
_entity.id
_entity.type
_entity.pdbx_description
1 polymer ?
#
loop_
_entity_poly.entity_id
_entity_poly.type
_entity_poly.pdbx_seq_one_letter_code
_entity_poly.pdbx_strand_id
1 'polypeptide(L)'
;MFDKLMAAVGIGNARVDTMLDSDTAEAGGVLKGEIHIHGGEVSQDLDALVLDLASEAIKEVDDKKVHLPHSWATLRLSEAMTIEPGEHRTLPFELPLPLLSPLSVGRQHPKTWVATRADIAMALDPATRIRCAFCQAPCSAPSSRPWNNSAWR
;
A
#
# COMPACT_ATOMS: atom_id res chain seq x y z
N MET A 1 24.23 23.29 13.07
CA MET A 1 23.63 23.95 11.88
C MET A 1 24.02 23.27 10.56
N PHE A 2 24.98 22.34 10.55
CA PHE A 2 25.38 21.59 9.33
C PHE A 2 24.64 20.24 9.19
N ASP A 3 24.12 19.68 10.27
CA ASP A 3 23.54 18.32 10.28
C ASP A 3 22.22 18.25 9.49
N LYS A 4 21.43 19.34 9.50
CA LYS A 4 20.19 19.45 8.70
C LYS A 4 20.45 19.45 7.18
N LEU A 5 21.60 19.95 6.74
CA LEU A 5 21.97 19.97 5.32
C LEU A 5 22.53 18.62 4.84
N MET A 6 23.12 17.81 5.72
CA MET A 6 23.59 16.46 5.38
C MET A 6 22.44 15.44 5.33
N ALA A 7 21.44 15.60 6.19
CA ALA A 7 20.19 14.83 6.12
C ALA A 7 19.47 15.04 4.77
N ALA A 8 19.45 16.27 4.24
CA ALA A 8 18.86 16.56 2.93
C ALA A 8 19.51 15.80 1.74
N VAL A 9 20.74 15.29 1.92
CA VAL A 9 21.49 14.53 0.90
C VAL A 9 21.25 13.00 0.99
N GLY A 10 20.48 12.54 1.98
CA GLY A 10 20.10 11.12 2.11
C GLY A 10 20.98 10.28 3.03
N ILE A 11 21.91 10.90 3.78
CA ILE A 11 22.76 10.23 4.77
C ILE A 11 22.20 10.56 6.16
N GLY A 12 21.62 9.57 6.84
CA GLY A 12 21.07 9.72 8.19
C GLY A 12 19.60 10.17 8.26
N ASN A 13 18.80 9.96 7.21
CA ASN A 13 17.36 10.26 7.21
C ASN A 13 16.52 9.23 7.95
N ALA A 14 15.33 9.66 8.38
CA ALA A 14 14.31 8.76 8.87
C ALA A 14 13.91 7.78 7.76
N ARG A 15 13.68 6.53 8.15
CA ARG A 15 13.33 5.42 7.28
C ARG A 15 11.92 4.98 7.60
N VAL A 16 11.14 4.72 6.56
CA VAL A 16 9.79 4.18 6.69
C VAL A 16 9.74 2.82 6.04
N ASP A 17 9.58 1.80 6.87
CA ASP A 17 9.36 0.42 6.43
C ASP A 17 7.88 0.08 6.65
N THR A 18 7.28 -0.59 5.68
CA THR A 18 5.88 -1.05 5.78
C THR A 18 5.90 -2.57 5.85
N MET A 19 5.06 -3.14 6.68
CA MET A 19 4.89 -4.58 6.81
C MET A 19 3.41 -4.89 6.67
N LEU A 20 3.09 -5.85 5.81
CA LEU A 20 1.72 -6.33 5.64
C LEU A 20 1.54 -7.58 6.51
N ASP A 21 0.38 -7.71 7.14
CA ASP A 21 0.04 -8.90 7.93
C ASP A 21 -0.05 -10.15 7.03
N SER A 22 -0.43 -9.95 5.77
CA SER A 22 -0.45 -10.98 4.74
C SER A 22 0.10 -10.43 3.42
N ASP A 23 0.78 -11.30 2.67
CA ASP A 23 1.19 -11.05 1.30
C ASP A 23 0.01 -11.11 0.31
N THR A 24 -1.17 -11.56 0.78
CA THR A 24 -2.41 -11.64 0.03
C THR A 24 -3.51 -10.77 0.62
N ALA A 25 -4.36 -10.22 -0.25
CA ALA A 25 -5.53 -9.45 0.18
C ALA A 25 -6.76 -9.76 -0.67
N GLU A 26 -7.94 -9.70 -0.07
CA GLU A 26 -9.20 -9.95 -0.78
C GLU A 26 -9.80 -8.65 -1.32
N ALA A 27 -10.23 -8.65 -2.58
CA ALA A 27 -10.97 -7.52 -3.14
C ALA A 27 -12.28 -7.29 -2.36
N GLY A 28 -12.52 -6.06 -1.92
CA GLY A 28 -13.63 -5.74 -1.01
C GLY A 28 -13.34 -6.01 0.48
N GLY A 29 -12.19 -6.60 0.80
CA GLY A 29 -11.74 -6.85 2.17
C GLY A 29 -11.01 -5.66 2.80
N VAL A 30 -10.26 -5.93 3.87
CA VAL A 30 -9.42 -4.94 4.55
C VAL A 30 -7.98 -5.43 4.52
N LEU A 31 -7.08 -4.62 3.98
CA LEU A 31 -5.65 -4.85 4.09
C LEU A 31 -5.15 -4.28 5.42
N LYS A 32 -4.44 -5.11 6.19
CA LYS A 32 -3.89 -4.74 7.48
C LYS A 32 -2.38 -4.86 7.48
N GLY A 33 -1.75 -4.06 8.32
CA GLY A 33 -0.31 -4.07 8.49
C GLY A 33 0.16 -3.01 9.47
N GLU A 34 1.47 -2.87 9.54
CA GLU A 34 2.15 -1.93 10.40
C GLU A 34 3.16 -1.12 9.59
N ILE A 35 3.34 0.13 10.00
CA ILE A 35 4.40 0.98 9.45
C ILE A 35 5.37 1.31 10.57
N HIS A 36 6.63 0.98 10.34
CA HIS A 36 7.73 1.26 11.23
C HIS A 36 8.48 2.47 10.71
N ILE A 37 8.50 3.52 11.53
CA ILE A 37 9.23 4.75 11.28
C ILE A 37 10.46 4.71 12.18
N HIS A 38 11.63 4.76 11.57
CA HIS A 38 12.91 4.80 12.24
C HIS A 38 13.51 6.18 12.08
N GLY A 39 13.66 6.92 13.18
CA GLY A 39 14.34 8.20 13.22
C GLY A 39 15.81 8.06 12.85
N GLY A 40 16.30 9.02 12.06
CA GLY A 40 17.68 9.07 11.62
C GLY A 40 18.63 9.64 12.67
N GLU A 41 19.66 10.36 12.23
CA GLU A 41 20.66 10.97 13.11
C GLU A 41 20.26 12.38 13.58
N VAL A 42 19.26 12.98 12.93
CA VAL A 42 18.70 14.30 13.25
C VAL A 42 17.19 14.23 13.40
N SER A 43 16.61 15.18 14.15
CA SER A 43 15.15 15.29 14.26
C SER A 43 14.54 15.70 12.91
N GLN A 44 13.42 15.08 12.57
CA GLN A 44 12.73 15.28 11.29
C GLN A 44 11.25 15.51 11.52
N ASP A 45 10.72 16.51 10.84
CA ASP A 45 9.29 16.83 10.82
C ASP A 45 8.66 16.10 9.63
N LEU A 46 7.79 15.13 9.92
CA LEU A 46 6.92 14.47 8.95
C LEU A 46 5.64 15.26 8.85
N ASP A 47 5.30 15.77 7.67
CA ASP A 47 4.06 16.52 7.45
C ASP A 47 2.85 15.60 7.31
N ALA A 48 3.07 14.44 6.67
CA ALA A 48 2.04 13.44 6.49
C ALA A 48 2.63 12.06 6.19
N LEU A 49 1.98 11.02 6.72
CA LEU A 49 2.20 9.65 6.28
C LEU A 49 0.99 9.20 5.46
N VAL A 50 1.22 8.80 4.21
CA VAL A 50 0.18 8.42 3.26
C VAL A 50 0.47 7.04 2.69
N LEU A 51 -0.55 6.20 2.66
CA LEU A 51 -0.50 4.88 2.04
C LEU A 51 -1.43 4.85 0.84
N ASP A 52 -0.87 4.49 -0.31
CA ASP A 52 -1.52 4.41 -1.60
C ASP A 52 -1.59 2.95 -2.06
N LEU A 53 -2.78 2.46 -2.38
CA LEU A 53 -2.97 1.23 -3.13
C LEU A 53 -2.91 1.55 -4.62
N ALA A 54 -1.93 1.01 -5.33
CA ALA A 54 -1.77 1.26 -6.76
C ALA A 54 -1.63 -0.04 -7.56
N SER A 55 -2.02 0.03 -8.83
CA SER A 55 -1.79 -1.06 -9.77
C SER A 55 -1.26 -0.54 -11.10
N GLU A 56 -0.73 -1.45 -11.91
CA GLU A 56 -0.34 -1.18 -13.27
C GLU A 56 -1.59 -1.13 -14.18
N ALA A 57 -1.82 0.00 -14.85
CA ALA A 57 -2.81 0.17 -15.90
C ALA A 57 -2.11 0.27 -17.27
N ILE A 58 -2.67 -0.39 -18.28
CA ILE A 58 -2.15 -0.33 -19.65
C ILE A 58 -2.96 0.69 -20.42
N LYS A 59 -2.30 1.75 -20.91
CA LYS A 59 -2.88 2.74 -21.81
C LYS A 59 -2.23 2.60 -23.18
N GLU A 60 -3.04 2.54 -24.23
CA GLU A 60 -2.52 2.63 -25.59
C GLU A 60 -2.40 4.11 -25.99
N VAL A 61 -1.20 4.50 -26.41
CA VAL A 61 -0.88 5.82 -26.96
C VAL A 61 -0.08 5.58 -28.24
N ASP A 62 -0.58 6.07 -29.38
CA ASP A 62 0.06 5.94 -30.70
C ASP A 62 0.51 4.49 -31.02
N ASP A 63 -0.41 3.53 -30.91
CA ASP A 63 -0.20 2.07 -31.10
C ASP A 63 0.87 1.44 -30.18
N LYS A 64 1.30 2.15 -29.12
CA LYS A 64 2.21 1.64 -28.08
C LYS A 64 1.47 1.47 -26.77
N LYS A 65 1.71 0.31 -26.13
CA LYS A 65 1.24 0.04 -24.78
C LYS A 65 2.16 0.72 -23.76
N VAL A 66 1.62 1.66 -23.00
CA VAL A 66 2.30 2.34 -21.91
C VAL A 66 1.72 1.86 -20.59
N HIS A 67 2.61 1.44 -19.69
CA HIS A 67 2.27 0.98 -18.35
C HIS A 67 2.35 2.16 -17.38
N LEU A 68 1.22 2.53 -16.78
CA LEU A 68 1.11 3.67 -15.86
C LEU A 68 0.58 3.21 -14.50
N PRO A 69 1.10 3.74 -13.39
CA PRO A 69 0.52 3.48 -12.08
C PRO A 69 -0.85 4.16 -11.97
N HIS A 70 -1.84 3.42 -11.47
CA HIS A 70 -3.18 3.91 -11.17
C HIS A 70 -3.46 3.71 -9.67
N SER A 71 -3.82 4.78 -8.96
CA SER A 71 -4.19 4.71 -7.54
C SER A 71 -5.66 4.34 -7.39
N TRP A 72 -5.94 3.34 -6.57
CA TRP A 72 -7.28 2.82 -6.29
C TRP A 72 -7.82 3.30 -4.95
N ALA A 73 -6.93 3.50 -3.97
CA ALA A 73 -7.29 3.97 -2.65
C ALA A 73 -6.09 4.68 -2.02
N THR A 74 -6.36 5.71 -1.22
CA THR A 74 -5.36 6.47 -0.48
C THR A 74 -5.84 6.60 0.97
N LEU A 75 -4.97 6.29 1.91
CA LEU A 75 -5.21 6.40 3.34
C LEU A 75 -4.14 7.30 3.96
N ARG A 76 -4.58 8.38 4.62
CA ARG A 76 -3.70 9.19 5.46
C ARG A 76 -3.64 8.56 6.85
N LEU A 77 -2.43 8.25 7.29
CA LEU A 77 -2.15 7.45 8.48
C LEU A 77 -1.78 8.31 9.69
N SER A 78 -1.12 9.44 9.44
CA SER A 78 -0.78 10.40 10.48
C SER A 78 -0.95 11.82 9.96
N GLU A 79 -1.20 12.72 10.91
CA GLU A 79 -1.00 14.15 10.72
C GLU A 79 0.49 14.50 10.93
N ALA A 80 0.80 15.80 10.90
CA ALA A 80 2.15 16.27 11.07
C ALA A 80 2.71 15.84 12.43
N MET A 81 3.92 15.28 12.44
CA MET A 81 4.57 14.75 13.62
C MET A 81 6.09 14.86 13.50
N THR A 82 6.75 15.12 14.63
CA THR A 82 8.21 15.10 14.71
C THR A 82 8.69 13.73 15.19
N ILE A 83 9.71 13.20 14.51
CA ILE A 83 10.47 12.00 14.91
C ILE A 83 11.85 12.44 15.37
N GLU A 84 12.19 12.08 16.61
CA GLU A 84 13.48 12.36 17.20
C GLU A 84 14.59 11.42 16.68
N PRO A 85 15.88 11.81 16.78
CA PRO A 85 16.99 10.95 16.38
C PRO A 85 16.95 9.60 17.09
N GLY A 86 17.02 8.49 16.33
CA GLY A 86 16.96 7.13 16.86
C GLY A 86 15.61 6.72 17.47
N GLU A 87 14.57 7.54 17.37
CA GLU A 87 13.23 7.20 17.83
C GLU A 87 12.59 6.16 16.88
N HIS A 88 11.92 5.16 17.45
CA HIS A 88 11.18 4.17 16.68
C HIS A 88 9.69 4.30 16.99
N ARG A 89 8.87 4.48 15.94
CA ARG A 89 7.41 4.49 16.06
C ARG A 89 6.80 3.43 15.16
N THR A 90 5.76 2.79 15.67
CA THR A 90 4.98 1.80 14.93
C THR A 90 3.55 2.29 14.85
N LEU A 91 3.01 2.36 13.64
CA LEU A 91 1.63 2.77 13.37
C LEU A 91 0.90 1.61 12.68
N PRO A 92 -0.08 0.97 13.36
CA PRO A 92 -0.93 0.00 12.70
C PRO A 92 -1.87 0.70 11.73
N PHE A 93 -2.22 0.03 10.63
CA PHE A 93 -3.15 0.56 9.65
C PHE A 93 -4.15 -0.49 9.17
N GLU A 94 -5.33 0.02 8.77
CA GLU A 94 -6.37 -0.76 8.12
C GLU A 94 -6.84 0.01 6.88
N LEU A 95 -6.56 -0.54 5.70
CA LEU A 95 -6.99 0.02 4.42
C LEU A 95 -8.17 -0.79 3.87
N PRO A 96 -9.39 -0.24 3.83
CA PRO A 96 -10.51 -0.89 3.15
C PRO A 96 -10.25 -0.91 1.64
N LEU A 97 -10.33 -2.10 1.05
CA LEU A 97 -10.02 -2.33 -0.35
C LEU A 97 -11.28 -2.22 -1.21
N PRO A 98 -11.28 -1.44 -2.30
CA PRO A 98 -12.39 -1.43 -3.25
C PRO A 98 -12.71 -2.82 -3.79
N LEU A 99 -13.99 -3.14 -3.96
CA LEU A 99 -14.41 -4.41 -4.61
C LEU A 99 -13.91 -4.50 -6.06
N LEU A 100 -13.77 -3.35 -6.72
CA LEU A 100 -13.28 -3.24 -8.09
C LEU A 100 -11.75 -3.19 -8.18
N SER A 101 -11.03 -3.38 -7.07
CA SER A 101 -9.57 -3.45 -7.10
C SER A 101 -9.10 -4.56 -8.04
N PRO A 102 -8.09 -4.29 -8.87
CA PRO A 102 -7.66 -5.19 -9.91
C PRO A 102 -6.97 -6.41 -9.29
N LEU A 103 -7.44 -7.58 -9.69
CA LEU A 103 -7.00 -8.87 -9.18
C LEU A 103 -5.66 -9.24 -9.79
N SER A 104 -4.70 -9.63 -8.95
CA SER A 104 -3.36 -10.06 -9.35
C SER A 104 -3.26 -11.60 -9.32
N VAL A 105 -4.11 -12.31 -10.06
CA VAL A 105 -4.16 -13.78 -10.04
C VAL A 105 -3.31 -14.39 -11.16
N GLY A 106 -2.00 -14.53 -10.95
CA GLY A 106 -1.09 -15.18 -11.93
C GLY A 106 -0.37 -14.20 -12.86
N ARG A 107 0.35 -14.73 -13.88
CA ARG A 107 1.36 -13.95 -14.65
C ARG A 107 0.80 -12.93 -15.65
N GLN A 108 -0.47 -13.05 -16.02
CA GLN A 108 -1.12 -12.19 -17.03
C GLN A 108 -1.97 -11.06 -16.42
N HIS A 109 -1.95 -10.93 -15.10
CA HIS A 109 -2.76 -9.97 -14.37
C HIS A 109 -1.97 -8.69 -14.04
N PRO A 110 -2.66 -7.54 -13.92
CA PRO A 110 -2.01 -6.30 -13.51
C PRO A 110 -1.32 -6.47 -12.16
N LYS A 111 -0.08 -5.99 -12.06
CA LYS A 111 0.68 -6.02 -10.81
C LYS A 111 0.07 -4.97 -9.88
N THR A 112 -0.45 -5.42 -8.75
CA THR A 112 -0.95 -4.53 -7.69
C THR A 112 0.10 -4.45 -6.57
N TRP A 113 0.29 -3.24 -6.03
CA TRP A 113 1.24 -2.98 -4.95
C TRP A 113 0.69 -1.92 -4.00
N VAL A 114 1.21 -1.96 -2.78
CA VAL A 114 0.98 -0.94 -1.76
C VAL A 114 2.22 -0.06 -1.75
N ALA A 115 2.01 1.24 -1.90
CA ALA A 115 3.06 2.24 -1.83
C ALA A 115 2.82 3.10 -0.60
N THR A 116 3.76 3.09 0.34
CA THR A 116 3.76 4.00 1.47
C THR A 116 4.69 5.16 1.14
N ARG A 117 4.21 6.38 1.38
CA ARG A 117 4.95 7.61 1.19
C ARG A 117 4.89 8.41 2.48
N ALA A 118 6.06 8.76 2.99
CA ALA A 118 6.17 9.73 4.05
C ALA A 118 6.60 11.06 3.43
N ASP A 119 5.80 12.09 3.65
CA ASP A 119 6.09 13.46 3.24
C ASP A 119 6.90 14.10 4.37
N ILE A 120 8.18 14.35 4.12
CA ILE A 120 9.11 14.90 5.13
C ILE A 120 9.50 16.31 4.73
N ALA A 121 9.23 17.27 5.61
CA ALA A 121 9.53 18.67 5.37
C ALA A 121 11.04 18.86 5.08
N MET A 122 11.35 19.38 3.89
CA MET A 122 12.71 19.72 3.44
C MET A 122 13.68 18.53 3.32
N ALA A 123 13.20 17.29 3.20
CA ALA A 123 14.02 16.10 2.92
C ALA A 123 13.53 15.34 1.68
N LEU A 124 14.36 14.40 1.21
CA LEU A 124 13.93 13.46 0.17
C LEU A 124 12.98 12.43 0.79
N ASP A 125 11.73 12.38 0.31
CA ASP A 125 10.68 11.49 0.82
C ASP A 125 11.10 10.01 0.78
N PRO A 126 11.12 9.31 1.93
CA PRO A 126 11.26 7.86 1.92
C PRO A 126 9.97 7.26 1.36
N ALA A 127 10.08 6.61 0.19
CA ALA A 127 8.99 5.88 -0.44
C ALA A 127 9.31 4.38 -0.46
N THR A 128 8.41 3.59 0.10
CA THR A 128 8.52 2.12 0.15
C THR A 128 7.39 1.51 -0.68
N ARG A 129 7.74 0.58 -1.58
CA ARG A 129 6.77 -0.14 -2.42
C ARG A 129 6.81 -1.62 -2.12
N ILE A 130 5.66 -2.18 -1.77
CA ILE A 130 5.51 -3.59 -1.39
C ILE A 130 4.49 -4.23 -2.32
N ARG A 131 4.87 -5.36 -2.93
CA ARG A 131 3.94 -6.14 -3.73
C ARG A 131 2.94 -6.82 -2.81
N CYS A 132 1.67 -6.74 -3.15
CA CYS A 132 0.60 -7.44 -2.48
C CYS A 132 -0.23 -8.18 -3.54
N ALA A 133 -0.40 -9.48 -3.37
CA ALA A 133 -1.16 -10.30 -4.29
C ALA A 133 -2.66 -10.21 -3.94
N PHE A 134 -3.44 -9.58 -4.82
CA PHE A 134 -4.89 -9.54 -4.63
C PHE A 134 -5.54 -10.81 -5.14
N CYS A 135 -6.19 -11.54 -4.25
CA CYS A 135 -7.03 -12.70 -4.55
C CYS A 135 -8.50 -12.27 -4.56
N GLN A 136 -9.31 -12.85 -5.44
CA GLN A 136 -10.74 -12.90 -5.16
C GLN A 136 -10.90 -13.81 -3.94
N ALA A 137 -11.62 -13.36 -2.90
CA ALA A 137 -12.09 -14.24 -1.85
C ALA A 137 -12.64 -15.53 -2.50
N PRO A 138 -12.52 -16.72 -1.89
CA PRO A 138 -13.16 -17.90 -2.43
C PRO A 138 -14.64 -17.55 -2.58
N CYS A 139 -15.07 -17.43 -3.84
CA CYS A 139 -16.48 -17.37 -4.18
C CYS A 139 -17.09 -18.53 -3.44
N SER A 140 -17.85 -18.25 -2.37
CA SER A 140 -18.52 -19.30 -1.63
C SER A 140 -19.41 -19.98 -2.65
N ALA A 141 -18.94 -21.14 -3.12
CA ALA A 141 -19.67 -21.92 -4.10
C ALA A 141 -21.08 -22.07 -3.51
N PRO A 142 -22.15 -21.69 -4.23
CA PRO A 142 -23.48 -21.96 -3.74
C PRO A 142 -23.52 -23.47 -3.46
N SER A 143 -23.74 -23.81 -2.20
CA SER A 143 -23.81 -25.19 -1.74
C SER A 143 -24.61 -25.99 -2.76
N SER A 144 -24.01 -27.01 -3.35
CA SER A 144 -24.67 -27.92 -4.26
C SER A 144 -25.79 -28.64 -3.52
N ARG A 145 -26.95 -28.00 -3.41
CA ARG A 145 -28.20 -28.73 -3.19
C ARG A 145 -28.59 -29.27 -4.57
N PRO A 146 -28.59 -30.60 -4.79
CA PRO A 146 -29.18 -31.13 -5.99
C PRO A 146 -30.65 -30.68 -6.04
N TRP A 147 -31.02 -30.14 -7.19
CA TRP A 147 -32.37 -29.74 -7.54
C TRP A 147 -33.27 -30.98 -7.48
N ASN A 148 -33.99 -31.18 -6.36
CA ASN A 148 -34.95 -32.26 -6.25
C ASN A 148 -36.25 -31.84 -6.94
N ASN A 149 -36.44 -32.36 -8.15
CA ASN A 149 -37.61 -32.13 -8.97
C ASN A 149 -38.63 -33.27 -8.74
N SER A 150 -39.34 -33.26 -7.62
CA SER A 150 -40.38 -34.26 -7.32
C SER A 150 -41.57 -33.72 -6.51
N ALA A 151 -41.95 -32.47 -6.75
CA ALA A 151 -43.19 -31.88 -6.23
C ALA A 151 -44.09 -31.37 -7.37
N TRP A 152 -44.30 -32.18 -8.40
CA TRP A 152 -45.44 -32.07 -9.33
C TRP A 152 -45.73 -33.45 -9.94
N ARG A 153 -46.39 -34.32 -9.16
CA ARG A 153 -47.39 -35.31 -9.60
C ARG A 153 -47.96 -36.05 -8.40
#